data_AF-A0A127FAW0-F1
#
_entry.id   AF-A0A127FAW0-F1
#
_cell.length_a   1.000
_cell.length_b   1.000
_cell.length_c   1.000
_cell.angle_alpha   90.00
_cell.angle_beta   90.00
_cell.angle_gamma   90.00
#
_symmetry.space_group_name_H-M   'P 1'
#
loop_
_entity.id
_entity.type
_entity.pdbx_description
1 polymer ?
#
loop_
_entity_poly.entity_id
_entity_poly.type
_entity_poly.pdbx_seq_one_letter_code
_entity_poly.pdbx_strand_id
1 'polypeptide(L)'
;MNRENEAVVQKFYDALATMDIEKFWACQSPDVVYNISGHSPISGQVRGRAAMERDILPQVFGALDAKNFKFCKKLKYFCSDGERVVCLMEADGFGTNGERYDQRYCHLFEVRGGKIVQVWEFFDTMLARRVMFPDPSKDLAPGQSNGFDF
;
A
#
# COMPACT_ATOMS: atom_id res chain seq x y z
N MET A 1 10.93 18.41 -8.64
CA MET A 1 10.26 17.61 -9.69
C MET A 1 11.29 16.71 -10.37
N ASN A 2 11.22 15.42 -10.07
CA ASN A 2 12.03 14.34 -10.60
C ASN A 2 11.12 13.40 -11.39
N ARG A 3 11.01 13.65 -12.69
CA ARG A 3 10.07 12.94 -13.59
C ARG A 3 10.40 11.46 -13.76
N GLU A 4 11.67 11.08 -13.59
CA GLU A 4 12.09 9.69 -13.70
C GLU A 4 11.57 8.87 -12.52
N ASN A 5 11.69 9.41 -11.30
CA ASN A 5 11.15 8.77 -10.10
C ASN A 5 9.62 8.73 -10.13
N GLU A 6 8.97 9.81 -10.57
CA GLU A 6 7.51 9.82 -10.78
C GLU A 6 7.08 8.76 -11.78
N ALA A 7 7.84 8.52 -12.86
CA ALA A 7 7.56 7.48 -13.83
C ALA A 7 7.70 6.05 -13.26
N VAL A 8 8.64 5.82 -12.32
CA VAL A 8 8.73 4.53 -11.61
C VAL A 8 7.48 4.32 -10.74
N VAL A 9 7.06 5.34 -10.00
CA VAL A 9 5.85 5.28 -9.17
C VAL A 9 4.59 5.14 -10.03
N GLN A 10 4.53 5.79 -11.20
CA GLN A 10 3.41 5.60 -12.14
C GLN A 10 3.32 4.14 -12.59
N LYS A 11 4.44 3.49 -12.95
CA LYS A 11 4.46 2.06 -13.33
C LYS A 11 3.96 1.15 -12.20
N PHE A 12 4.28 1.49 -10.94
CA PHE A 12 3.75 0.78 -9.77
C PHE A 12 2.22 0.83 -9.72
N TYR A 13 1.63 2.01 -9.92
CA TYR A 13 0.18 2.16 -9.92
C TYR A 13 -0.50 1.59 -11.16
N ASP A 14 0.14 1.64 -12.32
CA ASP A 14 -0.35 1.00 -13.54
C ASP A 14 -0.46 -0.53 -13.32
N ALA A 15 0.55 -1.12 -12.68
CA ALA A 15 0.54 -2.53 -12.30
C ALA A 15 -0.60 -2.86 -11.33
N LEU A 16 -0.87 -1.99 -10.33
CA LEU A 16 -2.02 -2.15 -9.43
C LEU A 16 -3.35 -2.03 -10.19
N ALA A 17 -3.49 -1.07 -11.09
CA ALA A 17 -4.69 -0.85 -11.88
C ALA A 17 -5.03 -2.06 -12.78
N THR A 18 -4.00 -2.77 -13.28
CA THR A 18 -4.17 -3.96 -14.13
C THR A 18 -3.98 -5.29 -13.39
N MET A 19 -3.78 -5.27 -12.07
CA MET A 19 -3.46 -6.44 -11.24
C MET A 19 -2.28 -7.27 -11.79
N ASP A 20 -1.28 -6.60 -12.35
CA ASP A 20 -0.09 -7.24 -12.92
C ASP A 20 0.99 -7.42 -11.84
N ILE A 21 0.98 -8.59 -11.21
CA ILE A 21 1.87 -8.91 -10.08
C ILE A 21 3.35 -8.86 -10.50
N GLU A 22 3.67 -9.29 -11.72
CA GLU A 22 5.05 -9.29 -12.21
C GLU A 22 5.55 -7.85 -12.35
N LYS A 23 4.78 -6.96 -12.99
CA LYS A 23 5.12 -5.54 -13.11
C LYS A 23 5.17 -4.84 -11.75
N PHE A 24 4.25 -5.19 -10.85
CA PHE A 24 4.21 -4.64 -9.50
C PHE A 24 5.54 -4.90 -8.78
N TRP A 25 6.03 -6.14 -8.80
CA TRP A 25 7.31 -6.45 -8.17
C TRP A 25 8.51 -5.96 -8.98
N ALA A 26 8.42 -5.91 -10.30
CA ALA A 26 9.51 -5.45 -11.16
C ALA A 26 9.88 -3.97 -10.97
N CYS A 27 8.99 -3.12 -10.44
CA CYS A 27 9.32 -1.72 -10.13
C CYS A 27 9.90 -1.50 -8.73
N GLN A 28 10.01 -2.55 -7.92
CA GLN A 28 10.43 -2.48 -6.52
C GLN A 28 11.77 -3.18 -6.30
N SER A 29 12.49 -2.78 -5.26
CA SER A 29 13.64 -3.51 -4.74
C SER A 29 13.18 -4.84 -4.12
N PRO A 30 13.94 -5.95 -4.23
CA PRO A 30 13.67 -7.18 -3.50
C PRO A 30 13.56 -6.98 -1.98
N ASP A 31 14.30 -5.99 -1.45
CA ASP A 31 14.38 -5.60 -0.04
C ASP A 31 13.51 -4.38 0.32
N VAL A 32 12.52 -4.06 -0.52
CA VAL A 32 11.63 -2.90 -0.30
C VAL A 32 11.03 -2.91 1.10
N VAL A 33 10.98 -1.74 1.74
CA VAL A 33 10.39 -1.56 3.06
C VAL A 33 9.01 -0.91 2.92
N TYR A 34 7.98 -1.54 3.48
CA TYR A 34 6.65 -0.94 3.61
C TYR A 34 6.44 -0.49 5.05
N ASN A 35 5.97 0.73 5.21
CA ASN A 35 5.65 1.37 6.48
C ASN A 35 4.15 1.68 6.48
N ILE A 36 3.34 0.81 7.07
CA ILE A 36 1.87 0.84 6.98
C ILE A 36 1.30 1.45 8.26
N SER A 37 0.67 2.62 8.15
CA SER A 37 0.11 3.34 9.30
C SER A 37 -1.04 2.58 9.98
N GLY A 38 -1.19 2.75 11.30
CA GLY A 38 -2.30 2.22 12.09
C GLY A 38 -1.91 1.15 13.10
N HIS A 39 -2.90 0.33 13.46
CA HIS A 39 -2.82 -0.71 14.50
C HIS A 39 -3.52 -2.01 14.08
N SER A 40 -3.79 -2.19 12.79
CA SER A 40 -4.41 -3.42 12.29
C SER A 40 -3.34 -4.53 12.15
N PRO A 41 -3.74 -5.78 11.86
CA PRO A 41 -2.81 -6.88 11.63
C PRO A 41 -1.75 -6.67 10.54
N ILE A 42 -1.91 -5.66 9.67
CA ILE A 42 -0.94 -5.31 8.62
C ILE A 42 -0.13 -4.06 8.95
N SER A 43 -0.42 -3.38 10.06
CA SER A 43 0.25 -2.13 10.41
C SER A 43 1.67 -2.36 10.95
N GLY A 44 2.52 -1.35 10.75
CA GLY A 44 3.94 -1.39 11.09
C GLY A 44 4.84 -1.55 9.87
N GLN A 45 6.08 -1.96 10.12
CA GLN A 45 7.11 -2.11 9.12
C GLN A 45 7.22 -3.56 8.64
N VAL A 46 7.24 -3.71 7.32
CA VAL A 46 7.40 -4.99 6.62
C VAL A 46 8.56 -4.86 5.64
N ARG A 47 9.51 -5.80 5.69
CA ARG A 47 10.75 -5.71 4.90
C ARG A 47 10.87 -6.86 3.91
N GLY A 48 10.97 -6.51 2.64
CA GLY A 48 11.20 -7.40 1.52
C GLY A 48 9.95 -8.07 0.98
N ARG A 49 10.04 -8.47 -0.29
CA ARG A 49 8.95 -9.11 -1.03
C ARG A 49 8.39 -10.36 -0.32
N ALA A 50 9.27 -11.21 0.21
CA ALA A 50 8.86 -12.46 0.85
C ALA A 50 7.99 -12.23 2.09
N ALA A 51 8.27 -11.19 2.89
CA ALA A 51 7.44 -10.84 4.04
C ALA A 51 6.09 -10.25 3.59
N MET A 52 6.08 -9.39 2.56
CA MET A 52 4.84 -8.87 1.99
C MET A 52 3.93 -9.99 1.46
N GLU A 53 4.47 -10.93 0.69
CA GLU A 53 3.71 -12.05 0.12
C GLU A 53 3.18 -13.03 1.19
N ARG A 54 3.92 -13.20 2.28
CA ARG A 54 3.52 -14.10 3.38
C ARG A 54 2.54 -13.44 4.35
N ASP A 55 2.84 -12.22 4.78
CA ASP A 55 2.21 -11.62 5.96
C ASP A 55 1.14 -10.59 5.58
N ILE A 56 1.23 -9.92 4.43
CA ILE A 56 0.37 -8.77 4.09
C ILE A 56 -0.61 -9.09 2.98
N LEU A 57 -0.11 -9.53 1.82
CA LEU A 57 -0.95 -9.75 0.64
C LEU A 57 -2.09 -10.73 0.89
N PRO A 58 -1.91 -11.88 1.59
CA PRO A 58 -3.01 -12.80 1.86
C PRO A 58 -4.12 -12.17 2.71
N GLN A 59 -3.78 -11.28 3.65
CA GLN A 59 -4.75 -10.59 4.48
C GLN A 59 -5.57 -9.58 3.67
N VAL A 60 -4.92 -8.80 2.81
CA VAL A 60 -5.59 -7.80 1.96
C VAL A 60 -6.45 -8.48 0.89
N PHE A 61 -5.89 -9.39 0.10
CA PHE A 61 -6.63 -10.06 -0.98
C PHE A 61 -7.70 -11.02 -0.45
N GLY A 62 -7.51 -11.60 0.73
CA GLY A 62 -8.53 -12.44 1.36
C GLY A 62 -9.75 -11.66 1.86
N ALA A 63 -9.61 -10.35 2.07
CA ALA A 63 -10.66 -9.50 2.61
C ALA A 63 -11.42 -8.67 1.56
N LEU A 64 -10.91 -8.58 0.33
CA LEU A 64 -11.47 -7.76 -0.75
C LEU A 64 -12.15 -8.60 -1.83
N ASP A 65 -13.23 -8.09 -2.43
CA ASP A 65 -13.87 -8.71 -3.59
C ASP A 65 -12.99 -8.55 -4.85
N ALA A 66 -12.09 -9.50 -5.06
CA ALA A 66 -11.13 -9.49 -6.16
C ALA A 66 -11.77 -9.34 -7.55
N LYS A 67 -13.05 -9.69 -7.72
CA LYS A 67 -13.73 -9.58 -9.02
C LYS A 67 -14.07 -8.13 -9.38
N ASN A 68 -14.41 -7.32 -8.38
CA ASN A 68 -14.94 -5.97 -8.60
C ASN A 68 -14.08 -4.86 -8.00
N PHE A 69 -13.04 -5.22 -7.24
CA PHE A 69 -12.15 -4.26 -6.60
C PHE A 69 -11.18 -3.60 -7.59
N LYS A 70 -10.99 -2.29 -7.44
CA LYS A 70 -10.02 -1.48 -8.19
C LYS A 70 -8.95 -0.96 -7.25
N PHE A 71 -7.75 -1.54 -7.32
CA PHE A 71 -6.60 -1.14 -6.49
C PHE A 71 -6.05 0.25 -6.82
N CYS A 72 -6.32 0.76 -8.02
CA CYS A 72 -6.06 2.15 -8.40
C CYS A 72 -7.20 2.62 -9.30
N LYS A 73 -8.19 3.30 -8.72
CA LYS A 73 -9.28 3.94 -9.46
C LYS A 73 -8.88 5.33 -9.95
N LYS A 74 -8.10 6.05 -9.14
CA LYS A 74 -7.71 7.43 -9.41
C LYS A 74 -6.37 7.70 -8.77
N LEU A 75 -5.51 8.42 -9.48
CA LEU A 75 -4.18 8.80 -9.05
C LEU A 75 -3.96 10.27 -9.36
N LYS A 76 -3.54 11.05 -8.36
CA LYS A 76 -3.34 12.50 -8.48
C LYS A 76 -2.19 13.00 -7.63
N TYR A 77 -1.76 14.23 -7.93
CA TYR A 77 -0.84 15.03 -7.11
C TYR A 77 0.52 14.38 -6.88
N PHE A 78 1.23 14.09 -7.97
CA PHE A 78 2.63 13.72 -7.87
C PHE A 78 3.46 14.95 -7.47
N CYS A 79 4.15 14.83 -6.34
CA CYS A 79 5.11 15.82 -5.86
C CYS A 79 6.42 15.11 -5.55
N SER A 80 7.51 15.53 -6.17
CA SER A 80 8.80 14.88 -6.02
C SER A 80 9.93 15.84 -5.67
N ASP A 81 10.76 15.40 -4.73
CA ASP A 81 11.94 16.09 -4.24
C ASP A 81 13.07 15.07 -3.98
N GLY A 82 14.20 15.24 -4.68
CA GLY A 82 15.29 14.28 -4.69
C GLY A 82 14.84 12.86 -5.05
N GLU A 83 15.05 11.93 -4.12
CA GLU A 83 14.68 10.50 -4.23
C GLU A 83 13.24 10.22 -3.81
N ARG A 84 12.50 11.22 -3.34
CA ARG A 84 11.17 11.04 -2.76
C ARG A 84 10.06 11.45 -3.71
N VAL A 85 8.96 10.70 -3.70
CA VAL A 85 7.73 10.99 -4.45
C VAL A 85 6.53 10.83 -3.52
N VAL A 86 5.64 11.82 -3.51
CA VAL A 86 4.36 11.79 -2.81
C VAL A 86 3.24 11.75 -3.84
N CYS A 87 2.20 10.98 -3.59
CA CYS A 87 0.97 11.06 -4.38
C CYS A 87 -0.27 10.64 -3.59
N LEU A 88 -1.44 10.98 -4.14
CA LEU A 88 -2.73 10.52 -3.65
C LEU A 88 -3.34 9.49 -4.59
N MET A 89 -3.83 8.40 -4.02
CA MET A 89 -4.49 7.32 -4.76
C MET A 89 -5.85 6.99 -4.13
N GLU A 90 -6.86 6.73 -4.95
CA GLU A 90 -8.15 6.19 -4.51
C GLU A 90 -8.26 4.73 -4.99
N ALA A 91 -8.58 3.83 -4.05
CA ALA A 91 -9.04 2.48 -4.34
C ALA A 91 -10.56 2.42 -4.21
N ASP A 92 -11.20 1.43 -4.83
CA ASP A 92 -12.66 1.40 -4.90
C ASP A 92 -13.18 -0.01 -5.10
N GLY A 93 -14.13 -0.42 -4.27
CA GLY A 93 -14.79 -1.71 -4.39
C GLY A 93 -15.54 -2.07 -3.14
N PHE A 94 -15.59 -3.36 -2.86
CA PHE A 94 -16.26 -3.92 -1.69
C PHE A 94 -15.34 -4.93 -1.00
N GLY A 95 -15.54 -5.10 0.31
CA GLY A 95 -15.00 -6.24 1.03
C GLY A 95 -15.78 -7.52 0.73
N THR A 96 -15.21 -8.66 1.08
CA THR A 96 -15.91 -9.96 1.02
C THR A 96 -17.11 -10.03 1.98
N ASN A 97 -17.16 -9.13 2.96
CA ASN A 97 -18.30 -8.92 3.85
C ASN A 97 -19.43 -8.06 3.25
N GLY A 98 -19.28 -7.58 2.00
CA GLY A 98 -20.27 -6.75 1.30
C GLY A 98 -20.21 -5.25 1.64
N GLU A 99 -19.35 -4.83 2.57
CA GLU A 99 -19.18 -3.42 2.94
C GLU A 99 -18.42 -2.64 1.86
N ARG A 100 -18.76 -1.37 1.68
CA ARG A 100 -18.09 -0.50 0.72
C ARG A 100 -16.68 -0.17 1.18
N TYR A 101 -15.71 -0.21 0.25
CA TYR A 101 -14.33 0.20 0.48
C TYR A 101 -13.87 1.19 -0.59
N ASP A 102 -14.06 2.48 -0.32
CA ASP A 102 -13.67 3.62 -1.15
C ASP A 102 -12.46 4.35 -0.56
N GLN A 103 -11.39 3.58 -0.33
CA GLN A 103 -10.22 4.03 0.40
C GLN A 103 -9.43 5.12 -0.33
N ARG A 104 -8.90 6.07 0.45
CA ARG A 104 -7.99 7.10 -0.02
C ARG A 104 -6.66 6.97 0.68
N TYR A 105 -5.61 7.00 -0.12
CA TYR A 105 -4.24 6.86 0.33
C TYR A 105 -3.46 8.13 0.08
N CYS A 106 -2.62 8.51 1.05
CA CYS A 106 -1.43 9.31 0.81
C CYS A 106 -0.24 8.38 0.89
N HIS A 107 0.46 8.22 -0.24
CA HIS A 107 1.66 7.40 -0.30
C HIS A 107 2.89 8.29 -0.46
N LEU A 108 3.91 7.94 0.31
CA LEU A 108 5.26 8.43 0.13
C LEU A 108 6.11 7.28 -0.41
N PHE A 109 6.96 7.55 -1.38
CA PHE A 109 7.89 6.60 -1.96
C PHE A 109 9.30 7.14 -1.88
N GLU A 110 10.25 6.27 -1.60
CA GLU A 110 11.65 6.51 -1.89
C GLU A 110 12.09 5.65 -3.08
N VAL A 111 12.71 6.28 -4.06
CA VAL A 111 13.15 5.67 -5.32
C VAL A 111 14.65 5.84 -5.48
N ARG A 112 15.36 4.72 -5.58
CA ARG A 112 16.81 4.67 -5.79
C ARG A 112 17.15 3.70 -6.91
N GLY A 113 18.05 4.09 -7.81
CA GLY A 113 18.47 3.23 -8.93
C GLY A 113 17.30 2.74 -9.81
N GLY A 114 16.26 3.56 -9.98
CA GLY A 114 15.07 3.21 -10.77
C GLY A 114 14.14 2.19 -10.13
N LYS A 115 14.26 1.95 -8.82
CA LYS A 115 13.41 1.02 -8.05
C LYS A 115 12.85 1.71 -6.82
N ILE A 116 11.61 1.38 -6.45
CA ILE A 116 11.04 1.75 -5.16
C ILE A 116 11.75 0.93 -4.07
N VAL A 117 12.38 1.62 -3.12
CA VAL A 117 13.09 1.01 -1.99
C VAL A 117 12.32 1.14 -0.68
N GLN A 118 11.43 2.13 -0.58
CA GLN A 118 10.60 2.32 0.60
C GLN A 118 9.24 2.92 0.23
N VAL A 119 8.20 2.51 0.95
CA VAL A 119 6.82 3.00 0.83
C VAL A 119 6.32 3.35 2.22
N TRP A 120 5.73 4.54 2.38
CA TRP A 120 4.93 4.90 3.54
C TRP A 120 3.48 5.04 3.12
N GLU A 121 2.60 4.38 3.85
CA GLU A 121 1.20 4.26 3.50
C GLU A 121 0.30 4.82 4.62
N PHE A 122 -0.40 5.91 4.30
CA PHE A 122 -1.39 6.56 5.17
C PHE A 122 -2.76 6.53 4.52
N PHE A 123 -3.77 6.11 5.27
CA PHE A 123 -5.11 5.84 4.76
C PHE A 123 -6.16 5.90 5.88
N ASP A 124 -7.45 5.77 5.53
CA ASP A 124 -8.54 5.65 6.49
C ASP A 124 -8.47 4.27 7.18
N THR A 125 -7.78 4.23 8.31
CA THR A 125 -7.62 3.03 9.14
C THR A 125 -8.94 2.56 9.75
N MET A 126 -9.91 3.45 9.97
CA MET A 126 -11.24 3.08 10.47
C MET A 126 -12.06 2.36 9.40
N LEU A 127 -11.96 2.78 8.14
CA LEU A 127 -12.57 2.08 7.02
C LEU A 127 -11.93 0.70 6.83
N ALA A 128 -10.60 0.61 6.86
CA ALA A 128 -9.88 -0.67 6.79
C ALA A 128 -10.24 -1.62 7.93
N ARG A 129 -10.36 -1.11 9.16
CA ARG A 129 -10.85 -1.86 10.32
C ARG A 129 -12.23 -2.45 10.04
N ARG A 130 -13.17 -1.63 9.60
CA ARG A 130 -14.55 -2.07 9.35
C ARG A 130 -14.65 -3.14 8.27
N VAL A 131 -13.90 -2.98 7.19
CA VAL A 131 -14.04 -3.84 6.00
C VAL A 131 -13.13 -5.06 6.05
N MET A 132 -11.85 -4.87 6.37
CA MET A 132 -10.84 -5.93 6.25
C MET A 132 -10.47 -6.59 7.58
N PHE A 133 -10.54 -5.85 8.69
CA PHE A 133 -10.06 -6.33 9.99
C PHE A 133 -11.14 -6.16 11.07
N PRO A 134 -12.28 -6.89 11.02
CA PRO A 134 -13.39 -6.66 11.94
C PRO A 134 -13.12 -7.17 13.37
N ASP A 135 -12.19 -8.10 13.58
CA ASP A 135 -11.88 -8.70 14.88
C ASP A 135 -10.84 -7.86 15.66
N PRO A 136 -11.22 -7.12 16.71
CA PRO A 136 -10.32 -6.23 17.45
C PRO A 136 -9.28 -6.97 18.29
N SER A 137 -9.47 -8.26 18.57
CA SER A 137 -8.49 -9.05 19.32
C SER A 137 -7.18 -9.26 18.57
N LYS A 138 -7.17 -9.00 17.26
CA LYS A 138 -6.00 -9.10 16.38
C LYS A 138 -5.27 -7.78 16.17
N ASP A 139 -5.78 -6.69 16.75
CA ASP A 139 -5.14 -5.39 16.63
C ASP A 139 -3.82 -5.37 17.42
N LEU A 140 -2.85 -4.63 16.89
CA LEU A 140 -1.56 -4.40 17.54
C LEU A 140 -1.74 -3.26 18.54
N ALA A 141 -1.41 -3.46 19.81
CA ALA A 141 -1.52 -2.38 20.79
C ALA A 141 -0.57 -1.22 20.45
N PRO A 142 -0.85 0.02 20.89
CA PRO A 142 0.09 1.12 20.74
C PRO A 142 1.49 0.76 21.27
N GLY A 143 2.52 1.02 20.47
CA GLY A 143 3.91 0.66 20.78
C GLY A 143 4.25 -0.82 20.60
N GLN A 144 3.28 -1.66 20.22
CA GLN A 144 3.51 -3.08 19.86
C GLN A 144 3.44 -3.34 18.35
N SER A 145 2.97 -2.37 17.55
CA SER A 145 3.25 -2.43 16.12
C SER A 145 4.75 -2.35 15.89
N ASN A 146 5.25 -2.97 14.82
CA ASN A 146 6.61 -2.72 14.34
C ASN A 146 6.66 -1.27 13.80
N GLY A 147 6.52 -0.28 14.67
CA GLY A 147 6.45 1.13 14.32
C GLY A 147 7.66 1.56 13.50
N PHE A 148 7.49 2.59 12.70
CA PHE A 148 8.53 3.13 11.84
C PHE A 148 8.71 4.61 12.11
N ASP A 149 9.97 5.05 12.08
CA ASP A 149 10.32 6.45 12.11
C ASP A 149 10.15 7.10 10.72
N PHE A 150 10.01 8.42 10.69
CA PHE A 150 9.89 9.22 9.47
C PHE A 150 10.82 10.44 9.51
#